data_AF-A0A385DHT8-F1
#
_entry.id   AF-A0A385DHT8-F1
#
_cell.length_a   1.000
_cell.length_b   1.000
_cell.length_c   1.000
_cell.angle_alpha   90.00
_cell.angle_beta   90.00
_cell.angle_gamma   90.00
#
_symmetry.space_group_name_H-M   'P 1'
#
loop_
_entity.id
_entity.type
_entity.pdbx_description
1 polymer ?
#
loop_
_entity_poly.entity_id
_entity_poly.type
_entity_poly.pdbx_seq_one_letter_code
_entity_poly.pdbx_strand_id
1 'polypeptide(L)'
;MALFRKRAAGRPGEWYYCLEHGTVEEGPQCPAKNRLGPYPSRQEAENAMNTAAERNQSWENDPRWHDKGEGGEGDGGGKGPAAA
;
A
#
# COMPACT_ATOMS: atom_id res chain seq x y z
N MET A 1 25.15 13.06 19.38
CA MET A 1 24.30 12.11 18.63
C MET A 1 23.02 12.82 18.21
N ALA A 2 22.74 12.94 16.92
CA ALA A 2 21.45 13.44 16.42
C ALA A 2 20.93 12.44 15.38
N LEU A 3 20.21 11.41 15.85
CA LEU A 3 19.90 10.20 15.08
C LEU A 3 18.57 10.23 14.32
N PHE A 4 17.90 11.38 14.23
CA PHE A 4 16.64 11.48 13.48
C PHE A 4 16.71 12.60 12.46
N ARG A 5 17.37 12.32 11.34
CA ARG A 5 17.14 13.08 10.10
C ARG A 5 15.76 12.69 9.59
N LYS A 6 14.71 13.36 10.07
CA LYS A 6 13.44 13.44 9.34
C LYS A 6 13.76 14.09 8.00
N ARG A 7 14.06 13.29 6.98
CA ARG A 7 14.13 13.77 5.60
C ARG A 7 12.75 14.36 5.30
N ALA A 8 12.73 15.66 5.00
CA ALA A 8 11.54 16.37 4.56
C ALA A 8 10.85 15.56 3.46
N ALA A 9 9.54 15.44 3.57
CA ALA A 9 8.70 14.78 2.59
C ALA A 9 8.81 15.54 1.25
N GLY A 10 9.22 14.85 0.19
CA GLY A 10 9.20 15.40 -1.17
C GLY A 10 10.34 16.38 -1.44
N ARG A 11 11.51 15.88 -1.84
CA ARG A 11 12.45 16.73 -2.58
C ARG A 11 11.84 17.04 -3.95
N PRO A 12 12.09 18.22 -4.55
CA PRO A 12 11.70 18.48 -5.93
C PRO A 12 12.28 17.39 -6.83
N GLY A 13 11.42 16.72 -7.60
CA GLY A 13 11.74 15.52 -8.38
C GLY A 13 11.29 14.18 -7.77
N GLU A 14 10.68 14.16 -6.58
CA GLU A 14 10.01 12.98 -6.03
C GLU A 14 8.51 12.98 -6.37
N TRP A 15 8.07 11.91 -7.03
CA TRP A 15 6.70 11.70 -7.47
C TRP A 15 5.98 10.73 -6.56
N TYR A 16 4.70 10.97 -6.34
CA TYR A 16 3.87 10.16 -5.47
C TYR A 16 2.54 9.83 -6.13
N TYR A 17 2.06 8.62 -5.92
CA TYR A 17 0.71 8.21 -6.33
C TYR A 17 -0.23 8.32 -5.13
N CYS A 18 -1.28 9.12 -5.24
CA CYS A 18 -2.30 9.22 -4.20
C CYS A 18 -3.36 8.13 -4.40
N LEU A 19 -3.50 7.23 -3.43
CA LEU A 19 -4.47 6.13 -3.43
C LEU A 19 -5.93 6.59 -3.27
N GLU A 20 -6.14 7.78 -2.72
CA GLU A 20 -7.48 8.33 -2.52
C GLU A 20 -8.04 8.95 -3.80
N HIS A 21 -7.21 9.73 -4.51
CA HIS A 21 -7.60 10.43 -5.73
C HIS A 21 -7.27 9.65 -7.02
N GLY A 22 -6.46 8.59 -6.92
CA GLY A 22 -6.04 7.77 -8.05
C GLY A 22 -5.16 8.51 -9.06
N THR A 23 -4.42 9.53 -8.61
CA THR A 23 -3.63 10.42 -9.48
C THR A 23 -2.19 10.57 -8.99
N VAL A 24 -1.31 11.01 -9.89
CA VAL A 24 0.08 11.31 -9.58
C VAL A 24 0.26 12.77 -9.23
N GLU A 25 0.92 13.03 -8.11
CA GLU A 25 1.15 14.35 -7.55
C GLU A 25 2.64 14.58 -7.32
N GLU A 26 3.10 15.79 -7.64
CA GLU A 26 4.45 16.25 -7.32
C GLU A 26 4.45 16.77 -5.88
N GLY A 27 5.10 16.04 -4.96
CA GLY A 27 5.20 16.41 -3.55
C GLY A 27 4.05 15.94 -2.63
N PRO A 28 4.06 16.34 -1.34
CA PRO A 28 3.13 15.84 -0.32
C PRO A 28 1.80 16.60 -0.32
N GLN A 29 0.94 16.36 -1.32
CA GLN A 29 -0.45 16.86 -1.32
C GLN A 29 -1.35 15.97 -0.42
N CYS A 30 -1.33 14.66 -0.63
CA CYS A 30 -2.06 13.69 0.20
C CYS A 30 -1.32 13.29 1.50
N PRO A 31 -2.07 12.91 2.57
CA PRO A 31 -1.49 12.31 3.77
C PRO A 31 -0.63 11.09 3.45
N ALA A 32 0.46 10.89 4.21
CA ALA A 32 1.40 9.79 3.97
C ALA A 32 0.76 8.39 3.99
N LYS A 33 -0.39 8.23 4.68
CA LYS A 33 -1.17 6.97 4.71
C LYS A 33 -1.78 6.59 3.35
N ASN A 34 -2.09 7.58 2.51
CA ASN A 34 -2.78 7.39 1.23
C ASN A 34 -1.82 7.60 0.06
N ARG A 35 -0.52 7.38 0.27
CA ARG A 35 0.55 7.75 -0.64
C ARG A 35 1.47 6.56 -0.91
N LEU A 36 1.66 6.25 -2.18
CA LEU A 36 2.69 5.33 -2.68
C LEU A 36 3.85 6.14 -3.27
N GLY A 37 5.08 5.80 -2.90
CA GLY A 37 6.29 6.50 -3.32
C GLY A 37 7.22 6.82 -2.15
N PRO A 38 8.45 7.30 -2.39
CA PRO A 38 8.85 8.18 -3.49
C PRO A 38 9.25 7.46 -4.78
N TYR A 39 8.73 7.94 -5.92
CA TYR A 39 9.14 7.53 -7.25
C TYR A 39 10.04 8.59 -7.89
N PRO A 40 11.05 8.19 -8.69
CA PRO A 40 11.98 9.12 -9.33
C PRO A 40 11.37 9.84 -10.54
N SER A 41 10.25 9.33 -11.07
CA SER A 41 9.56 9.95 -12.22
C SER A 41 8.05 9.83 -12.11
N ARG A 42 7.35 10.74 -12.78
CA ARG A 42 5.88 10.74 -12.89
C ARG A 42 5.36 9.43 -13.48
N GLN A 43 5.98 8.97 -14.57
CA GLN A 43 5.59 7.75 -15.26
C GLN A 43 5.65 6.52 -14.34
N GLU A 44 6.66 6.46 -13.48
CA GLU A 44 6.82 5.36 -12.53
C GLU A 44 5.75 5.41 -11.43
N ALA A 45 5.39 6.61 -10.98
CA ALA A 45 4.25 6.79 -10.08
C ALA A 45 2.91 6.43 -10.74
N GLU A 46 2.73 6.72 -12.05
CA GLU A 46 1.51 6.35 -12.79
C GLU A 46 1.43 4.82 -12.94
N ASN A 47 2.55 4.16 -13.22
CA ASN A 47 2.64 2.72 -13.35
C ASN A 47 2.68 1.97 -12.01
N ALA A 48 2.82 2.67 -10.87
CA ALA A 48 2.91 2.05 -9.55
C ALA A 48 1.76 1.08 -9.28
N MET A 49 0.54 1.44 -9.68
CA MET A 49 -0.64 0.58 -9.53
C MET A 49 -0.60 -0.64 -10.43
N ASN A 50 -0.14 -0.49 -11.67
CA ASN A 50 0.00 -1.61 -12.60
C ASN A 50 1.03 -2.62 -12.06
N THR A 51 2.21 -2.14 -11.67
CA THR A 51 3.25 -2.99 -11.09
C THR A 51 2.81 -3.63 -9.78
N ALA A 52 2.09 -2.90 -8.92
CA ALA A 52 1.52 -3.48 -7.70
C ALA A 52 0.52 -4.60 -8.03
N ALA A 53 -0.35 -4.39 -9.02
CA ALA A 53 -1.31 -5.41 -9.46
C ALA A 53 -0.61 -6.65 -10.04
N GLU A 54 0.40 -6.47 -10.89
CA GLU A 54 1.18 -7.57 -11.46
C GLU A 54 1.90 -8.39 -10.38
N ARG A 55 2.49 -7.71 -9.39
CA ARG A 55 3.14 -8.36 -8.26
C ARG A 55 2.15 -9.09 -7.36
N ASN A 56 0.99 -8.48 -7.08
CA ASN A 56 -0.08 -9.11 -6.33
C ASN A 56 -0.55 -10.38 -7.01
N GLN A 57 -0.83 -10.34 -8.31
CA GLN A 57 -1.20 -11.52 -9.10
C GLN A 57 -0.13 -12.61 -9.03
N SER A 58 1.15 -12.23 -9.12
CA SER A 58 2.26 -13.18 -9.04
C SER A 58 2.33 -13.85 -7.66
N TRP A 59 2.00 -13.13 -6.59
CA TRP A 59 1.92 -13.67 -5.24
C TRP A 59 0.69 -14.54 -5.01
N GLU A 60 -0.47 -14.17 -5.58
CA GLU A 60 -1.73 -14.95 -5.53
C GLU A 60 -1.70 -16.26 -6.33
N ASN A 61 -0.66 -16.48 -7.12
CA ASN A 61 -0.49 -17.73 -7.87
C ASN A 61 0.73 -18.54 -7.38
N ASP A 62 1.44 -18.08 -6.35
CA ASP A 62 2.67 -18.74 -5.87
C ASP A 62 2.33 -19.88 -4.89
N PRO A 63 2.57 -21.16 -5.26
CA PRO A 63 2.24 -22.31 -4.42
C PRO A 63 2.96 -22.30 -3.07
N ARG A 64 4.08 -21.59 -2.92
CA ARG A 64 4.79 -21.42 -1.64
C ARG A 64 3.95 -20.66 -0.61
N TRP A 65 3.11 -19.75 -1.07
CA TRP A 65 2.22 -18.94 -0.22
C TRP A 65 0.80 -19.53 -0.14
N HIS A 66 0.46 -20.43 -1.07
CA HIS A 66 -0.80 -21.18 -1.09
C HIS A 66 -0.73 -22.57 -0.41
N ASP A 67 0.31 -22.87 0.37
CA ASP A 67 0.39 -24.11 1.14
C ASP A 67 -0.51 -24.06 2.39
N LYS A 68 -1.74 -24.55 2.21
CA LYS A 68 -2.71 -25.08 3.20
C LYS A 68 -3.75 -24.12 3.80
N GLY A 69 -5.01 -24.28 3.35
CA GLY A 69 -6.18 -23.74 4.04
C GLY A 69 -7.57 -23.89 3.38
N GLU A 70 -7.87 -24.95 2.62
CA GLU A 70 -9.25 -25.45 2.65
C GLU A 70 -9.48 -26.01 4.08
N GLY A 71 -10.03 -25.18 4.97
CA GLY A 71 -10.42 -25.56 6.34
C GLY A 71 -9.68 -24.81 7.45
N GLY A 72 -10.25 -23.69 7.91
CA GLY A 72 -9.75 -22.96 9.09
C GLY A 72 -10.37 -21.58 9.27
N GLU A 73 -11.68 -21.55 9.55
CA GLU A 73 -12.33 -20.55 10.43
C GLU A 73 -11.89 -19.08 10.26
N GLY A 74 -12.49 -18.39 9.29
CA GLY A 74 -12.56 -16.93 9.31
C GLY A 74 -13.46 -16.48 10.46
N ASP A 75 -12.82 -16.12 11.57
CA ASP A 75 -13.20 -15.09 12.53
C ASP A 75 -14.60 -14.49 12.30
N GLY A 76 -15.58 -15.07 12.99
CA GLY A 76 -16.94 -14.58 13.09
C GLY A 76 -16.97 -13.23 13.80
N GLY A 77 -16.85 -12.16 13.02
CA GLY A 77 -17.21 -10.82 13.44
C GLY A 77 -18.69 -10.73 13.82
N GLY A 78 -18.97 -10.85 15.12
CA GLY A 78 -20.05 -10.14 15.81
C GLY A 78 -21.44 -10.77 15.83
N LYS A 79 -21.79 -11.40 16.96
CA LYS A 79 -23.01 -11.10 17.76
C LYS A 79 -23.03 -12.00 18.99
N GLY A 80 -22.51 -11.48 20.11
CA GLY A 80 -22.77 -12.10 21.41
C GLY A 80 -24.26 -12.01 21.75
N PRO A 81 -24.91 -13.07 22.25
CA PRO A 81 -26.21 -12.91 22.89
C PRO A 81 -26.01 -12.24 24.25
N ALA A 82 -26.71 -11.12 24.46
CA ALA A 82 -26.85 -10.48 25.74
C ALA A 82 -27.43 -11.47 26.75
N ALA A 83 -26.79 -11.59 27.91
CA ALA A 83 -27.32 -12.28 29.07
C ALA A 83 -28.59 -11.57 29.56
N ALA A 84 -29.64 -12.34 29.84
CA ALA A 84 -30.81 -11.96 30.62
C ALA A 84 -31.16 -13.13 31.55
#